data_AF-A0A251VED6-F1
#
_entry.id   AF-A0A251VED6-F1
#
_cell.length_a   1.000
_cell.length_b   1.000
_cell.length_c   1.000
_cell.angle_alpha   90.00
_cell.angle_beta   90.00
_cell.angle_gamma   90.00
#
_symmetry.space_group_name_H-M   'P 1'
#
loop_
_entity.id
_entity.type
_entity.pdbx_description
1 polymer ?
#
loop_
_entity_poly.entity_id
_entity_poly.type
_entity_poly.pdbx_seq_one_letter_code
_entity_poly.pdbx_strand_id
1 'polypeptide(L)' 'MRMRHEVKLELSNGVMMEGTTLVVVRPTVSAGCMVEEAEDECNWDGFGFDSVYGEAVEKLINRQSYLLEMNSF' A
#
# COMPACT_ATOMS: atom_id res chain seq x y z
N MET A 1 -10.59 2.27 1.40
CA MET A 1 -9.14 2.36 1.72
C MET A 1 -8.55 0.97 1.62
N ARG A 2 -7.28 0.81 1.23
CA ARG A 2 -6.63 -0.52 1.15
C ARG A 2 -5.39 -0.56 2.04
N MET A 3 -5.21 -1.65 2.76
CA MET A 3 -4.08 -1.87 3.66
C MET A 3 -3.28 -3.07 3.20
N ARG A 4 -1.96 -3.00 3.32
CA ARG A 4 -1.02 -4.11 3.16
C ARG A 4 -0.14 -4.14 4.40
N HIS A 5 0.15 -5.33 4.92
CA HIS A 5 0.86 -5.49 6.18
C HIS A 5 1.87 -6.62 6.09
N GLU A 6 3.03 -6.41 6.69
CA GLU A 6 4.05 -7.43 6.86
C GLU A 6 4.61 -7.35 8.29
N VAL A 7 4.67 -8.50 8.97
CA VAL A 7 5.07 -8.56 10.38
C VAL A 7 6.56 -8.25 10.52
N LYS A 8 7.37 -8.72 9.57
CA LYS A 8 8.81 -8.45 9.49
C LYS A 8 9.23 -8.21 8.06
N LEU A 9 9.68 -6.99 7.78
CA LEU A 9 10.12 -6.56 6.47
C LEU A 9 11.61 -6.25 6.49
N GLU A 10 12.41 -7.08 5.83
CA GLU A 10 13.85 -6.86 5.68
C GLU A 10 14.11 -6.00 4.45
N LEU A 11 14.91 -4.94 4.60
CA LEU A 11 15.36 -4.05 3.55
C LEU A 11 16.76 -4.44 3.03
N SER A 12 17.11 -3.98 1.83
CA SER A 12 18.35 -4.30 1.12
C SER A 12 19.60 -3.84 1.84
N ASN A 13 19.47 -2.78 2.66
CA ASN A 13 20.53 -2.27 3.53
C ASN A 13 20.67 -3.03 4.86
N GLY A 14 19.94 -4.14 5.04
CA GLY A 14 19.98 -4.96 6.25
C GLY A 14 19.12 -4.43 7.41
N VAL A 15 18.36 -3.35 7.21
CA VAL A 15 17.39 -2.86 8.22
C VAL A 15 16.18 -3.79 8.26
N MET A 16 15.78 -4.18 9.47
CA MET A 16 14.56 -4.94 9.70
C MET A 16 13.48 -4.02 10.27
N MET A 17 12.35 -3.93 9.59
CA MET A 17 11.17 -3.19 10.04
C MET A 17 10.14 -4.18 10.61
N GLU A 18 9.69 -3.94 11.84
CA GLU A 18 8.66 -4.76 12.49
C GLU A 18 7.29 -4.08 12.39
N GLY A 19 6.25 -4.87 12.05
CA GLY A 19 4.86 -4.40 11.97
C GLY A 19 4.59 -3.39 10.85
N THR A 20 5.27 -3.52 9.72
CA THR A 20 5.21 -2.52 8.64
C THR A 20 3.85 -2.56 7.95
N THR A 21 3.25 -1.38 7.79
CA THR A 21 1.90 -1.25 7.20
C THR A 21 1.89 -0.17 6.13
N LEU A 22 1.41 -0.52 4.93
CA LEU A 22 1.14 0.40 3.84
C LEU A 22 -0.38 0.60 3.72
N VAL A 23 -0.84 1.84 3.93
CA VAL A 23 -2.25 2.22 3.73
C VAL A 23 -2.36 3.13 2.52
N VAL A 24 -3.19 2.73 1.57
CA VAL A 24 -3.49 3.49 0.36
C VAL A 24 -4.90 4.05 0.47
N VAL A 25 -5.00 5.38 0.50
CA VAL A 25 -6.26 6.12 0.54
C VAL A 25 -6.46 6.76 -0.83
N ARG A 26 -7.46 6.28 -1.58
CA ARG A 26 -7.90 6.90 -2.82
C ARG A 26 -9.18 7.70 -2.53
N PRO A 27 -9.18 9.04 -2.73
CA PRO A 27 -10.40 9.81 -2.60
C PRO A 27 -11.38 9.40 -3.71
N THR A 28 -12.58 8.99 -3.34
CA THR A 28 -13.66 8.69 -4.29
C THR A 28 -14.42 9.98 -4.57
N VAL A 29 -14.07 10.69 -5.64
CA VAL A 29 -14.90 11.81 -6.11
C VAL A 29 -16.18 11.19 -6.67
N SER A 30 -17.32 11.53 -6.07
CA SER A 30 -18.61 10.90 -6.33
C SER A 30 -19.01 10.90 -7.82
N ALA A 31 -18.99 9.73 -8.46
CA ALA A 31 -19.90 9.35 -9.54
C ALA A 31 -19.67 7.89 -9.93
N GLY A 32 -20.43 6.98 -9.31
CA GLY A 32 -20.97 5.80 -10.00
C GLY A 32 -20.02 4.85 -10.73
N CYS A 33 -18.75 4.75 -10.36
CA CYS A 33 -17.89 3.69 -10.88
C CYS A 33 -17.57 2.74 -9.74
N MET A 34 -18.30 1.63 -9.71
CA MET A 34 -17.78 0.38 -9.17
C MET A 34 -16.54 0.05 -10.02
N VAL A 35 -15.40 0.64 -9.68
CA VAL A 35 -14.12 0.19 -10.22
C VAL A 35 -13.76 -1.04 -9.40
N GLU A 36 -14.51 -2.09 -9.68
CA GLU A 36 -14.21 -3.41 -9.18
C GLU A 36 -12.88 -3.83 -9.82
N GLU A 37 -11.88 -4.00 -8.96
CA GLU A 37 -10.80 -4.99 -9.09
C GLU A 37 -9.73 -4.75 -10.17
N ALA A 38 -9.95 -3.92 -11.18
CA ALA A 38 -9.03 -3.78 -12.32
C ALA A 38 -7.90 -2.74 -12.17
N GLU A 39 -7.90 -1.92 -11.10
CA GLU A 39 -6.98 -0.79 -10.92
C GLU A 39 -5.94 -0.99 -9.78
N ASP A 40 -5.64 -2.25 -9.47
CA ASP A 40 -4.47 -2.61 -8.65
C ASP A 40 -3.15 -2.43 -9.42
N GLU A 41 -3.19 -2.23 -10.74
CA GLU A 41 -2.07 -1.75 -11.57
C GLU A 41 -1.98 -0.21 -11.54
N CYS A 42 -2.00 0.38 -10.35
CA CYS A 42 -1.46 1.74 -10.25
C CYS A 42 0.00 1.64 -10.69
N ASN A 43 0.41 2.38 -11.72
CA ASN A 43 1.81 2.44 -12.08
C ASN A 43 2.58 3.10 -10.93
N TRP A 44 3.11 2.29 -10.00
CA TRP A 44 3.91 2.75 -8.86
C TRP A 44 5.32 3.19 -9.32
N ASP A 45 5.66 2.90 -10.58
CA ASP A 45 6.84 3.39 -11.29
C ASP A 45 6.77 4.91 -11.44
N GLY A 46 7.25 5.62 -10.43
CA GLY A 46 7.32 7.09 -10.46
C GLY A 46 7.17 7.76 -9.10
N PHE A 47 6.84 7.03 -8.03
CA PHE A 47 6.74 7.66 -6.72
C PHE A 47 8.09 8.15 -6.15
N GLY A 48 9.22 7.83 -6.80
CA GLY A 48 10.50 8.53 -6.57
C GLY A 48 10.95 8.54 -5.11
N PHE A 49 10.56 7.52 -4.34
CA PHE A 49 10.91 7.42 -2.93
C PHE A 49 12.37 6.95 -2.84
N ASP A 50 13.32 7.88 -2.95
CA ASP A 50 14.75 7.61 -2.72
C ASP A 50 15.06 7.53 -1.21
N SER A 51 14.38 6.62 -0.52
CA SER A 51 14.53 6.43 0.93
C SER A 51 14.20 5.00 1.34
N VAL A 52 14.52 4.65 2.59
CA VAL A 52 14.14 3.38 3.22
C VAL A 52 12.64 3.07 3.10
N TYR A 53 11.79 4.10 3.04
CA TYR A 53 10.35 3.93 2.86
C TYR A 53 9.97 3.58 1.42
N GLY A 54 10.76 3.99 0.43
CA GLY A 54 10.51 3.63 -0.96
C GLY A 54 10.67 2.15 -1.19
N GLU A 55 11.78 1.59 -0.70
CA GLU A 55 12.01 0.16 -0.74
C GLU A 55 10.91 -0.60 0.06
N ALA A 56 10.49 -0.07 1.21
CA ALA A 56 9.41 -0.66 1.98
C ALA A 56 8.09 -0.67 1.20
N VAL A 57 7.77 0.41 0.49
CA VAL A 57 6.57 0.50 -0.36
C VAL A 57 6.64 -0.50 -1.52
N GLU A 58 7.77 -0.61 -2.21
CA GLU A 58 7.97 -1.57 -3.30
C GLU A 58 7.80 -3.02 -2.84
N LYS A 59 8.31 -3.35 -1.65
CA LYS A 59 8.13 -4.69 -1.08
C LYS A 59 6.72 -4.95 -0.59
N LEU A 60 6.04 -3.93 -0.04
CA LEU A 60 4.68 -4.07 0.46
C LEU A 60 3.65 -4.06 -0.65
N ILE A 61 3.85 -3.36 -1.76
CA ILE A 61 2.81 -3.20 -2.79
C ILE A 61 2.42 -4.52 -3.46
N ASN A 62 3.41 -5.41 -3.61
CA ASN A 62 3.26 -6.75 -4.17
C ASN A 62 2.62 -7.75 -3.18
N ARG A 63 2.26 -7.33 -1.96
CA ARG A 63 1.62 -8.18 -0.95
C ARG A 63 0.10 -8.16 -1.06
N GLN A 64 -0.51 -9.13 -0.39
CA GLN A 64 -1.97 -9.21 -0.26
C GLN A 64 -2.51 -7.90 0.30
N SER A 65 -3.50 -7.36 -0.40
CA SER A 65 -4.21 -6.18 0.03
C SER A 65 -5.49 -6.56 0.75
N TYR A 66 -5.80 -5.82 1.81
CA TYR A 66 -7.01 -5.94 2.59
C TYR A 66 -7.84 -4.67 2.40
N LEU A 67 -9.14 -4.84 2.14
CA LEU A 67 -10.07 -3.72 2.17
C LEU A 67 -10.26 -3.32 3.62
N LEU A 68 -9.88 -2.08 3.95
CA LEU A 68 -10.04 -1.54 5.29
C LEU A 68 -11.34 -0.74 5.33
N GLU A 69 -12.34 -1.32 5.95
CA GLU A 69 -13.58 -0.65 6.30
C GLU A 69 -13.39 0.12 7.61
N MET A 70 -13.60 1.42 7.58
CA MET A 70 -13.64 2.22 8.80
C MET A 70 -15.04 2.11 9.39
N ASN A 71 -15.17 1.41 10.51
CA ASN A 71 -16.36 1.53 11.34
C ASN A 71 -16.35 2.93 11.97
N SER A 72 -17.24 3.83 11.55
CA SER A 72 -17.43 5.09 12.29
C SER A 72 -18.10 4.77 13.62
N PHE A 73 -17.59 5.36 14.70
CA PHE A 73 -18.30 5.44 15.98
C PHE A 73 -19.42 6.47 15.92
#